data_AF-A0AA35SQB2-F1
#
_entry.id   AF-A0AA35SQB2-F1
#
_cell.length_a   1.000
_cell.length_b   1.000
_cell.length_c   1.000
_cell.angle_alpha   90.00
_cell.angle_beta   90.00
_cell.angle_gamma   90.00
#
_symmetry.space_group_name_H-M   'P 1'
#
loop_
_entity.id
_entity.type
_entity.pdbx_description
1 polymer ?
#
loop_
_entity_poly.entity_id
_entity_poly.type
_entity_poly.pdbx_seq_one_letter_code
_entity_poly.pdbx_strand_id
1 'polypeptide(L)'
;QEISLLQISLFPYSPIHQFNRFDPEDSRISERDFAKMVLSYADMNDQQRKKYMKRVKREYGDRKEGISFEDVQAFTELVENISDVEMALSMYMAAGASITPGDLKQVAQAVAGIDLQDSLVTMIFTLFDENMDGSLSHREFIRAMKSRTTRGLEKSKNTGFAKLINSCYGCTVKVIQDQLGLKP
;
A
#
# COMPACT_ATOMS: atom_id res chain seq x y z
N GLN A 1 -17.52 25.95 12.07
CA GLN A 1 -18.07 25.19 10.93
C GLN A 1 -17.22 25.46 9.68
N GLU A 2 -15.90 25.37 9.81
CA GLU A 2 -14.97 25.47 8.69
C GLU A 2 -13.90 24.42 8.92
N ILE A 3 -14.08 23.25 8.30
CA ILE A 3 -13.01 22.28 8.18
C ILE A 3 -12.12 22.82 7.07
N SER A 4 -10.97 23.36 7.48
CA SER A 4 -9.97 23.96 6.63
C SER A 4 -9.64 23.04 5.45
N LEU A 5 -9.81 23.54 4.24
CA LEU A 5 -9.51 22.87 2.95
C LEU A 5 -8.07 22.33 2.85
N LEU A 6 -7.20 22.67 3.81
CA LEU A 6 -5.83 22.15 3.95
C LEU A 6 -5.75 20.76 4.61
N GLN A 7 -6.73 20.32 5.41
CA GLN A 7 -6.75 18.93 5.90
C GLN A 7 -7.04 17.91 4.77
N ILE A 8 -7.74 18.34 3.73
CA ILE A 8 -8.02 17.52 2.54
C ILE A 8 -6.74 17.33 1.69
N SER A 9 -5.79 18.27 1.75
CA SER A 9 -4.53 18.19 1.00
C SER A 9 -3.42 17.34 1.66
N LEU A 10 -3.61 16.88 2.90
CA LEU A 10 -2.61 16.09 3.64
C LEU A 10 -2.86 14.57 3.66
N PHE A 11 -4.00 14.11 3.14
CA PHE A 11 -4.24 12.70 2.84
C PHE A 11 -4.40 12.50 1.33
N PRO A 12 -3.39 12.02 0.60
CA PRO A 12 -3.57 11.63 -0.80
C PRO A 12 -4.43 10.36 -1.01
N TYR A 13 -5.32 9.98 -0.07
CA TYR A 13 -5.68 8.58 0.22
C TYR A 13 -7.17 8.23 0.34
N SER A 14 -8.12 9.05 -0.13
CA SER A 14 -9.52 8.57 -0.19
C SER A 14 -9.61 7.33 -1.11
N PRO A 15 -10.25 6.21 -0.70
CA PRO A 15 -10.38 5.00 -1.52
C PRO A 15 -10.91 5.30 -2.94
N ILE A 16 -11.86 6.24 -3.06
CA ILE A 16 -12.47 6.59 -4.34
C ILE A 16 -11.47 7.30 -5.27
N HIS A 17 -10.57 8.10 -4.71
CA HIS A 17 -9.51 8.75 -5.48
C HIS A 17 -8.48 7.72 -5.96
N GLN A 18 -8.14 6.75 -5.12
CA GLN A 18 -7.21 5.68 -5.49
C GLN A 18 -7.80 4.79 -6.60
N PHE A 19 -9.09 4.45 -6.49
CA PHE A 19 -9.81 3.66 -7.47
C PHE A 19 -9.95 4.39 -8.82
N ASN A 20 -10.42 5.63 -8.81
CA ASN A 20 -10.64 6.42 -10.03
C ASN A 20 -9.35 6.79 -10.77
N ARG A 21 -8.19 6.80 -10.10
CA ARG A 21 -6.89 7.08 -10.72
C ARG A 21 -6.50 6.06 -11.80
N PHE A 22 -7.09 4.86 -11.77
CA PHE A 22 -6.76 3.80 -12.71
C PHE A 22 -7.77 3.65 -13.86
N ASP A 23 -8.66 4.64 -14.04
CA ASP A 23 -9.69 4.65 -15.08
C ASP A 23 -10.47 3.32 -15.13
N PRO A 24 -11.28 3.02 -14.09
CA PRO A 24 -11.96 1.74 -13.97
C PRO A 24 -12.89 1.49 -15.17
N GLU A 25 -12.77 0.31 -15.76
CA GLU A 25 -13.71 -0.19 -16.78
C GLU A 25 -14.74 -1.09 -16.09
N ASP A 26 -16.03 -0.91 -16.40
CA ASP A 26 -17.14 -1.63 -15.76
C ASP A 26 -17.12 -1.58 -14.23
N SER A 27 -16.70 -0.44 -13.66
CA SER A 27 -16.56 -0.24 -12.20
C SER A 27 -15.56 -1.22 -11.56
N ARG A 28 -14.51 -1.62 -12.30
CA ARG A 28 -13.42 -2.45 -11.79
C ARG A 28 -12.07 -1.97 -12.30
N ILE A 29 -11.05 -2.02 -11.44
CA ILE A 29 -9.65 -1.82 -11.84
C ILE A 29 -9.00 -3.18 -12.11
N SER A 30 -7.97 -3.23 -12.96
CA SER A 30 -7.25 -4.49 -13.20
C SER A 30 -6.47 -4.93 -11.95
N GLU A 31 -6.23 -6.24 -11.81
CA GLU A 31 -5.41 -6.81 -10.73
C GLU A 31 -3.98 -6.24 -10.77
N ARG A 32 -3.49 -5.94 -11.99
CA ARG A 32 -2.21 -5.25 -12.19
C ARG A 32 -2.22 -3.85 -11.60
N ASP A 33 -3.30 -3.09 -11.79
CA ASP A 33 -3.40 -1.71 -11.34
C ASP A 33 -3.66 -1.63 -9.84
N PHE A 34 -4.48 -2.53 -9.30
CA PHE A 34 -4.58 -2.75 -7.86
C PHE A 34 -3.22 -3.12 -7.26
N ALA A 35 -2.48 -4.03 -7.89
CA ALA A 35 -1.14 -4.38 -7.40
C ALA A 35 -0.17 -3.19 -7.44
N LYS A 36 -0.24 -2.30 -8.45
CA LYS A 36 0.53 -1.04 -8.43
C LYS A 36 0.12 -0.15 -7.27
N MET A 37 -1.18 -0.06 -6.97
CA MET A 37 -1.71 0.68 -5.82
C MET A 37 -1.13 0.13 -4.52
N VAL A 38 -1.24 -1.17 -4.27
CA VAL A 38 -0.68 -1.85 -3.09
C VAL A 38 0.84 -1.62 -3.00
N LEU A 39 1.59 -1.84 -4.09
CA LEU A 39 3.05 -1.67 -4.11
C LEU A 39 3.48 -0.19 -4.04
N SER A 40 2.57 0.78 -4.19
CA SER A 40 2.86 2.20 -3.95
C SER A 40 2.93 2.51 -2.44
N TYR A 41 2.34 1.64 -1.62
CA TYR A 41 2.43 1.72 -0.17
C TYR A 41 3.77 1.21 0.35
N ALA A 42 4.48 0.38 -0.39
CA ALA A 42 5.73 -0.21 0.06
C ALA A 42 6.99 0.52 -0.43
N ASP A 43 7.93 0.70 0.50
CA ASP A 43 9.29 1.13 0.19
C ASP A 43 10.06 -0.05 -0.40
N MET A 44 10.16 -0.09 -1.72
CA MET A 44 10.84 -1.16 -2.45
C MET A 44 11.55 -0.62 -3.68
N ASN A 45 12.67 -1.25 -4.03
CA ASN A 45 13.42 -0.88 -5.22
C ASN A 45 12.75 -1.38 -6.51
N ASP A 46 13.20 -0.87 -7.66
CA ASP A 46 12.62 -1.20 -8.96
C ASP A 46 12.71 -2.67 -9.32
N GLN A 47 13.74 -3.38 -8.84
CA GLN A 47 13.90 -4.82 -9.09
C GLN A 47 12.84 -5.62 -8.33
N GLN A 48 12.59 -5.29 -7.07
CA GLN A 48 11.53 -5.88 -6.24
C GLN A 48 10.17 -5.61 -6.86
N ARG A 49 9.89 -4.36 -7.24
CA ARG A 49 8.63 -3.98 -7.91
C ARG A 49 8.41 -4.78 -9.20
N LYS A 50 9.45 -4.90 -10.04
CA LYS A 50 9.39 -5.72 -11.28
C LYS A 50 9.14 -7.20 -10.97
N LYS A 51 9.72 -7.75 -9.90
CA LYS A 51 9.49 -9.15 -9.47
C LYS A 51 8.02 -9.37 -9.12
N TYR A 52 7.43 -8.50 -8.29
CA TYR A 52 6.02 -8.60 -7.93
C TYR A 52 5.10 -8.45 -9.15
N MET A 53 5.37 -7.49 -10.02
CA MET A 53 4.57 -7.29 -11.24
C MET A 53 4.63 -8.46 -12.21
N LYS A 54 5.79 -9.12 -12.34
CA LYS A 54 5.88 -10.36 -13.13
C LYS A 54 5.03 -11.49 -12.54
N ARG A 55 4.97 -11.59 -11.21
CA ARG A 55 4.14 -12.59 -10.53
C ARG A 55 2.66 -12.33 -10.77
N VAL A 56 2.20 -11.09 -10.60
CA VAL A 56 0.80 -10.71 -10.87
C VAL A 56 0.43 -11.01 -12.32
N LYS A 57 1.29 -10.66 -13.29
CA LYS A 57 1.06 -10.99 -14.70
C LYS A 57 0.96 -12.50 -14.95
N ARG A 58 1.77 -13.31 -14.26
CA ARG A 58 1.72 -14.77 -14.41
C ARG A 58 0.42 -15.35 -13.85
N GLU A 59 -0.04 -14.83 -12.71
CA GLU A 59 -1.21 -15.35 -12.00
C GLU A 59 -2.54 -14.89 -12.63
N TYR A 60 -2.63 -13.64 -13.06
CA TYR A 60 -3.87 -13.01 -13.52
C TYR A 60 -3.89 -12.68 -15.02
N GLY A 61 -2.76 -12.82 -15.73
CA GLY A 61 -2.69 -12.48 -17.15
C GLY A 61 -2.97 -11.00 -17.40
N ASP A 62 -3.81 -10.72 -18.40
CA ASP A 62 -4.24 -9.36 -18.75
C ASP A 62 -5.57 -8.96 -18.05
N ARG A 63 -6.42 -9.94 -17.66
CA ARG A 63 -7.61 -9.75 -16.82
C ARG A 63 -8.20 -11.10 -16.43
N LYS A 64 -8.55 -11.32 -15.15
CA LYS A 64 -9.39 -12.47 -14.74
C LYS A 64 -10.78 -12.01 -14.34
N GLU A 65 -10.88 -11.15 -13.32
CA GLU A 65 -12.16 -10.71 -12.75
C GLU A 65 -12.18 -9.20 -12.42
N GLY A 66 -11.00 -8.60 -12.19
CA GLY A 66 -10.87 -7.20 -11.80
C GLY A 66 -11.29 -6.93 -10.35
N ILE A 67 -10.73 -5.88 -9.78
CA ILE A 67 -10.94 -5.48 -8.38
C ILE A 67 -12.02 -4.40 -8.32
N SER A 68 -13.05 -4.61 -7.49
CA SER A 68 -14.16 -3.68 -7.30
C SER A 68 -13.79 -2.51 -6.40
N PHE A 69 -14.66 -1.51 -6.31
CA PHE A 69 -14.45 -0.41 -5.38
C PHE A 69 -14.56 -0.88 -3.93
N GLU A 70 -15.48 -1.80 -3.64
CA GLU A 70 -15.69 -2.42 -2.34
C GLU A 70 -14.43 -3.16 -1.86
N ASP A 71 -13.75 -3.86 -2.78
CA ASP A 71 -12.48 -4.52 -2.47
C ASP A 71 -11.37 -3.50 -2.11
N VAL A 72 -11.31 -2.38 -2.83
CA VAL A 72 -10.36 -1.30 -2.53
C VAL A 72 -10.67 -0.64 -1.19
N GLN A 73 -11.95 -0.47 -0.86
CA GLN A 73 -12.38 0.07 0.42
C GLN A 73 -12.02 -0.90 1.56
N ALA A 74 -12.38 -2.17 1.45
CA ALA A 74 -12.07 -3.19 2.46
C ALA A 74 -10.55 -3.33 2.67
N PHE A 75 -9.75 -3.26 1.59
CA PHE A 75 -8.30 -3.22 1.71
C PHE A 75 -7.80 -1.96 2.44
N THR A 76 -8.38 -0.79 2.18
CA THR A 76 -8.00 0.46 2.85
C THR A 76 -8.33 0.37 4.34
N GLU A 77 -9.53 -0.10 4.70
CA GLU A 77 -9.93 -0.33 6.10
C GLU A 77 -9.00 -1.33 6.81
N LEU A 78 -8.54 -2.37 6.09
CA LEU A 78 -7.58 -3.34 6.63
C LEU A 78 -6.23 -2.68 6.93
N VAL A 79 -5.75 -1.82 6.04
CA VAL A 79 -4.50 -1.07 6.23
C VAL A 79 -4.64 -0.05 7.39
N GLU A 80 -5.81 0.58 7.54
CA GLU A 80 -6.07 1.51 8.64
C GLU A 80 -6.07 0.81 10.02
N ASN A 81 -6.59 -0.42 10.09
CA ASN A 81 -6.65 -1.23 11.32
C ASN A 81 -5.48 -2.21 11.46
N ILE A 82 -4.39 -1.99 10.72
CA ILE A 82 -3.36 -3.01 10.57
C ILE A 82 -2.62 -3.35 11.87
N SER A 83 -2.51 -2.39 12.79
CA SER A 83 -1.87 -2.59 14.09
C SER A 83 -2.59 -3.64 14.93
N ASP A 84 -3.92 -3.59 14.96
CA ASP A 84 -4.73 -4.51 15.77
C ASP A 84 -4.78 -5.90 15.12
N VAL A 85 -4.88 -5.94 13.79
CA VAL A 85 -4.82 -7.18 13.01
C VAL A 85 -3.46 -7.86 13.18
N GLU A 86 -2.36 -7.10 13.14
CA GLU A 86 -1.02 -7.64 13.41
C GLU A 86 -0.89 -8.18 14.82
N MET A 87 -1.38 -7.45 15.83
CA MET A 87 -1.32 -7.89 17.21
C MET A 87 -2.04 -9.24 17.37
N ALA A 88 -3.24 -9.37 16.81
CA ALA A 88 -4.00 -10.62 16.84
C ALA A 88 -3.25 -11.76 16.11
N LEU A 89 -2.73 -11.51 14.90
CA LEU A 89 -1.99 -12.52 14.14
C LEU A 89 -0.66 -12.92 14.79
N SER A 90 -0.01 -12.00 15.52
CA SER A 90 1.23 -12.30 16.24
C SER A 90 1.02 -13.35 17.35
N MET A 91 -0.17 -13.39 17.96
CA MET A 91 -0.52 -14.42 18.94
C MET A 91 -0.65 -15.80 18.28
N TYR A 92 -1.23 -15.87 17.08
CA TYR A 92 -1.31 -17.12 16.29
C TYR A 92 0.09 -17.62 15.89
N MET A 93 0.95 -16.72 15.44
CA MET A 93 2.29 -17.10 15.00
C MET A 93 3.25 -17.44 16.14
N ALA A 94 3.03 -16.89 17.35
CA ALA A 94 3.77 -17.28 18.54
C ALA A 94 3.62 -18.79 18.86
N ALA A 95 2.55 -19.42 18.38
CA ALA A 95 2.34 -20.87 18.44
C ALA A 95 3.05 -21.66 17.32
N GLY A 96 3.87 -21.00 16.49
CA GLY A 96 4.62 -21.63 15.39
C GLY A 96 3.85 -21.81 14.09
N ALA A 97 2.66 -21.21 13.95
CA ALA A 97 1.83 -21.29 12.75
C ALA A 97 2.15 -20.18 11.74
N SER A 98 1.99 -20.46 10.44
CA SER A 98 1.91 -19.45 9.38
C SER A 98 0.46 -18.97 9.22
N ILE A 99 0.26 -17.79 8.63
CA ILE A 99 -1.09 -17.26 8.37
C ILE A 99 -1.60 -17.85 7.06
N THR A 100 -2.76 -18.50 7.10
CA THR A 100 -3.48 -18.92 5.89
C THR A 100 -4.45 -17.82 5.42
N PRO A 101 -4.92 -17.87 4.17
CA PRO A 101 -5.98 -16.97 3.68
C PRO A 101 -7.20 -16.90 4.61
N GLY A 102 -7.60 -18.04 5.17
CA GLY A 102 -8.73 -18.13 6.10
C GLY A 102 -8.47 -17.38 7.41
N ASP A 103 -7.25 -17.50 7.95
CA ASP A 103 -6.87 -16.82 9.20
C ASP A 103 -6.91 -15.30 9.04
N LEU A 104 -6.41 -14.78 7.91
CA LEU A 104 -6.46 -13.34 7.63
C LEU A 104 -7.91 -12.83 7.58
N LYS A 105 -8.82 -13.56 6.91
CA LYS A 105 -10.25 -13.21 6.87
C LYS A 105 -10.87 -13.21 8.26
N GLN A 106 -10.65 -14.27 9.02
CA GLN A 106 -11.23 -14.41 10.36
C GLN A 106 -10.74 -13.30 11.30
N VAL A 107 -9.45 -12.99 11.27
CA VAL A 107 -8.89 -11.94 12.13
C VAL A 107 -9.35 -10.55 11.68
N ALA A 108 -9.38 -10.25 10.38
CA ALA A 108 -9.88 -8.98 9.87
C ALA A 108 -11.35 -8.76 10.28
N GLN A 109 -12.19 -9.79 10.19
CA GLN A 109 -13.57 -9.73 10.62
C GLN A 109 -13.70 -9.60 12.14
N ALA A 110 -12.92 -10.35 12.91
CA ALA A 110 -13.04 -10.37 14.37
C ALA A 110 -12.52 -9.09 15.04
N VAL A 111 -11.47 -8.49 14.48
CA VAL A 111 -10.76 -7.36 15.09
C VAL A 111 -11.22 -6.02 14.50
N ALA A 112 -11.48 -5.97 13.20
CA ALA A 112 -11.81 -4.72 12.51
C ALA A 112 -13.22 -4.72 11.90
N GLY A 113 -13.97 -5.83 11.98
CA GLY A 113 -15.31 -5.94 11.39
C GLY A 113 -15.32 -5.99 9.86
N ILE A 114 -14.17 -6.22 9.23
CA ILE A 114 -13.98 -6.14 7.77
C ILE A 114 -14.19 -7.52 7.14
N ASP A 115 -15.12 -7.60 6.19
CA ASP A 115 -15.32 -8.78 5.37
C ASP A 115 -14.44 -8.71 4.11
N LEU A 116 -13.41 -9.56 4.05
CA LEU A 116 -12.48 -9.62 2.93
C LEU A 116 -12.94 -10.67 1.92
N GLN A 117 -13.19 -10.23 0.68
CA GLN A 117 -13.53 -11.13 -0.43
C GLN A 117 -12.37 -12.07 -0.78
N ASP A 118 -12.69 -13.30 -1.23
CA ASP A 118 -11.68 -14.31 -1.54
C ASP A 118 -10.73 -13.87 -2.66
N SER A 119 -11.23 -13.13 -3.65
CA SER A 119 -10.44 -12.54 -4.73
C SER A 119 -9.39 -11.55 -4.18
N LEU A 120 -9.80 -10.67 -3.26
CA LEU A 120 -8.92 -9.71 -2.61
C LEU A 120 -7.86 -10.40 -1.74
N VAL A 121 -8.24 -11.41 -0.97
CA VAL A 121 -7.30 -12.19 -0.15
C VAL A 121 -6.29 -12.91 -1.03
N THR A 122 -6.74 -13.54 -2.11
CA THR A 122 -5.86 -14.20 -3.09
C THR A 122 -4.86 -13.21 -3.69
N MET A 123 -5.30 -11.97 -3.95
CA MET A 123 -4.43 -10.91 -4.46
C MET A 123 -3.39 -10.47 -3.42
N ILE A 124 -3.78 -10.31 -2.15
CA ILE A 124 -2.87 -9.99 -1.04
C ILE A 124 -1.79 -11.09 -0.93
N PHE A 125 -2.19 -12.37 -0.91
CA PHE A 125 -1.25 -13.48 -0.81
C PHE A 125 -0.35 -13.59 -2.04
N THR A 126 -0.88 -13.39 -3.25
CA THR A 126 -0.06 -13.35 -4.47
C THR A 126 1.04 -12.29 -4.37
N LEU A 127 0.74 -11.14 -3.78
CA LEU A 127 1.73 -10.07 -3.62
C LEU A 127 2.75 -10.35 -2.54
N PHE A 128 2.37 -10.99 -1.43
CA PHE A 128 3.22 -10.99 -0.23
C PHE A 128 3.81 -12.34 0.16
N ASP A 129 3.30 -13.45 -0.36
CA ASP A 129 3.85 -14.79 -0.19
C ASP A 129 5.13 -14.93 -1.06
N GLU A 130 6.32 -14.76 -0.47
CA GLU A 130 7.56 -14.71 -1.24
C GLU A 130 8.00 -16.11 -1.69
N ASN A 131 7.82 -17.12 -0.85
CA ASN A 131 8.21 -18.51 -1.11
C ASN A 131 7.14 -19.31 -1.88
N MET A 132 5.94 -18.75 -2.04
CA MET A 132 4.79 -19.37 -2.73
C MET A 132 4.32 -20.64 -2.05
N ASP A 133 4.33 -20.68 -0.71
CA ASP A 133 3.86 -21.83 0.07
C ASP A 133 2.35 -21.80 0.38
N GLY A 134 1.66 -20.74 -0.03
CA GLY A 134 0.22 -20.56 0.18
C GLY A 134 -0.11 -19.96 1.55
N SER A 135 0.89 -19.58 2.33
CA SER A 135 0.75 -18.96 3.63
C SER A 135 1.66 -17.73 3.77
N LEU A 136 1.39 -16.88 4.76
CA LEU A 136 2.31 -15.79 5.11
C LEU A 136 3.03 -16.15 6.40
N SER A 137 4.35 -16.24 6.33
CA SER A 137 5.17 -16.24 7.53
C SER A 137 5.07 -14.90 8.27
N HIS A 138 5.42 -14.88 9.56
CA HIS A 138 5.50 -13.63 10.33
C HIS A 138 6.30 -12.55 9.60
N ARG A 139 7.43 -12.93 8.99
CA ARG A 139 8.30 -12.00 8.27
C ARG A 139 7.62 -11.44 7.02
N GLU A 140 6.95 -12.27 6.24
CA GLU A 140 6.26 -11.84 5.02
C GLU A 140 5.08 -10.93 5.34
N PHE A 141 4.29 -11.29 6.34
CA PHE A 141 3.17 -10.47 6.80
C PHE A 141 3.63 -9.12 7.33
N ILE A 142 4.63 -9.08 8.22
CA ILE A 142 5.18 -7.82 8.74
C ILE A 142 5.73 -6.96 7.60
N ARG A 143 6.45 -7.56 6.64
CA ARG A 143 6.97 -6.83 5.49
C ARG A 143 5.86 -6.27 4.60
N ALA A 144 4.79 -7.03 4.40
CA ALA A 144 3.61 -6.64 3.63
C ALA A 144 2.87 -5.46 4.26
N MET A 145 2.70 -5.53 5.57
CA MET A 145 1.75 -4.72 6.32
C MET A 145 2.39 -3.51 7.02
N LYS A 146 3.66 -3.62 7.46
CA LYS A 146 4.41 -2.52 8.10
C LYS A 146 5.15 -1.61 7.14
N SER A 147 4.97 -1.74 5.82
CA SER A 147 5.72 -0.89 4.89
C SER A 147 5.43 0.62 5.06
N ARG A 148 4.48 1.02 5.94
CA ARG A 148 4.21 2.41 6.31
C ARG A 148 3.90 2.73 7.79
N THR A 149 3.77 1.78 8.72
CA THR A 149 3.35 2.10 10.11
C THR A 149 4.34 3.00 10.89
N THR A 150 5.59 3.14 10.43
CA THR A 150 6.65 3.89 11.13
C THR A 150 6.70 5.41 10.87
N ARG A 151 5.71 6.04 10.24
CA ARG A 151 5.70 7.51 10.04
C ARG A 151 5.17 8.33 11.24
N GLY A 152 5.20 7.76 12.43
CA GLY A 152 4.89 8.47 13.68
C GLY A 152 5.95 8.34 14.78
N LEU A 153 6.59 7.18 14.93
CA LEU A 153 7.53 6.91 16.02
C LEU A 153 8.67 6.02 15.54
N GLU A 154 9.88 6.39 15.95
CA GLU A 154 11.19 5.77 15.69
C GLU A 154 11.94 6.17 14.42
N LYS A 155 12.56 7.36 14.53
CA LYS A 155 13.85 7.63 13.89
C LYS A 155 14.92 6.67 14.44
N SER A 156 15.70 6.12 13.50
CA SER A 156 17.10 5.66 13.55
C SER A 156 17.19 4.23 13.02
N LYS A 157 18.04 3.85 12.05
CA LYS A 157 19.42 4.28 11.76
C LYS A 157 19.71 4.11 10.25
N ASN A 158 20.32 5.15 9.68
CA ASN A 158 21.40 5.15 8.69
C ASN A 158 21.37 4.11 7.55
N THR A 159 21.06 4.57 6.33
CA THR A 159 22.00 4.74 5.20
C THR A 159 21.19 4.86 3.90
N GLY A 160 21.19 6.03 3.24
CA GLY A 160 20.87 6.06 1.80
C GLY A 160 20.10 7.26 1.21
N PHE A 161 19.41 8.10 1.99
CA PHE A 161 18.49 9.12 1.41
C PHE A 161 18.93 10.58 1.50
N ALA A 162 20.18 10.87 1.89
CA ALA A 162 20.75 12.22 1.84
C ALA A 162 21.02 12.75 0.42
N LYS A 163 20.54 12.09 -0.65
CA LYS A 163 20.76 12.50 -2.05
C LYS A 163 19.51 12.94 -2.83
N LEU A 164 18.33 13.00 -2.22
CA LEU A 164 17.10 13.43 -2.93
C LEU A 164 16.57 14.83 -2.58
N ILE A 165 17.24 15.57 -1.67
CA ILE A 165 16.87 16.98 -1.35
C ILE A 165 17.87 17.98 -1.95
N ASN A 166 18.44 17.67 -3.12
CA ASN A 166 19.20 18.67 -3.90
C ASN A 166 18.69 18.88 -5.33
N SER A 167 17.49 18.39 -5.66
CA SER A 167 16.87 18.60 -6.98
C SER A 167 15.54 19.37 -6.97
N CYS A 168 15.21 20.06 -5.88
CA CYS A 168 14.16 21.08 -5.85
C CYS A 168 14.60 22.44 -5.29
N TYR A 169 15.90 22.68 -5.07
CA TYR A 169 16.41 24.02 -4.68
C TYR A 169 16.85 24.90 -5.86
N GLY A 170 16.66 24.44 -7.10
CA GLY A 170 17.12 25.14 -8.30
C GLY A 170 16.05 25.83 -9.17
N CYS A 171 14.76 25.78 -8.82
CA CYS A 171 13.70 26.29 -9.73
C CYS A 171 12.69 27.28 -9.14
N THR A 172 12.85 27.75 -7.91
CA THR A 172 11.99 28.84 -7.40
C THR A 172 12.72 30.19 -7.33
N VAL A 173 14.06 30.20 -7.28
CA VAL A 173 14.83 31.46 -7.19
C VAL A 173 14.88 32.21 -8.53
N LYS A 174 14.73 31.52 -9.67
CA LYS A 174 14.78 32.17 -10.99
C LYS A 174 13.47 32.82 -11.41
N VAL A 175 12.32 32.31 -10.95
CA VAL A 175 11.00 32.90 -11.27
C VAL A 175 10.76 34.19 -10.49
N ILE A 176 11.37 34.32 -9.31
CA ILE A 176 11.25 35.53 -8.47
C ILE A 176 12.18 36.65 -8.96
N GLN A 177 13.34 36.33 -9.54
CA GLN A 177 14.28 37.35 -10.03
C GLN A 177 13.83 38.06 -11.31
N ASP A 178 13.04 37.40 -12.19
CA ASP A 178 12.55 38.03 -13.42
C ASP A 178 11.33 38.96 -13.18
N GLN A 179 10.69 38.91 -12.01
CA GLN A 179 9.56 39.77 -11.64
C GLN A 179 9.96 41.02 -10.83
N LEU A 180 11.16 41.07 -10.26
CA LEU A 180 11.59 42.18 -9.37
C LEU A 180 12.69 43.07 -9.94
N GLY A 181 13.17 42.84 -11.16
CA GLY A 181 13.93 43.83 -11.93
C GLY A 181 15.19 44.38 -11.26
N LEU A 182 15.85 43.63 -10.37
CA LEU A 182 17.10 44.05 -9.74
C LEU A 182 18.28 43.39 -10.46
N LYS A 183 19.02 44.24 -11.19
CA LYS A 183 20.32 43.93 -11.81
C LYS A 183 21.41 43.79 -10.72
N PRO A 184 22.53 43.10 -11.05
CA PRO A 184 23.28 42.21 -10.16
C PRO A 184 23.92 42.88 -8.96
#